data_AF-A0A955G6Q9-F1
#
_entry.id   AF-A0A955G6Q9-F1
#
_cell.length_a   1.000
_cell.length_b   1.000
_cell.length_c   1.000
_cell.angle_alpha   90.00
_cell.angle_beta   90.00
_cell.angle_gamma   90.00
#
_symmetry.space_group_name_H-M   'P 1'
#
loop_
_entity.id
_entity.type
_entity.pdbx_description
1 polymer ?
#
loop_
_entity_poly.entity_id
_entity_poly.type
_entity_poly.pdbx_seq_one_letter_code
_entity_poly.pdbx_strand_id
1 'polypeptide(L)'
;MADGADVDVNLRVETVPTIHGMDIVMRLFNLSQDMYNLNKLGLNPEERKIVDDIIAKPTGLVLVVGPTGSGKTTTLYSMLNSLNNDSRKIITIEDPVEYQFEGLTQIPVNSKGTQEVNFAEKLRAVLRLDPDIVMVGEVRDMDTAKTALQASLTGHLVLSTFHAGSASAALTRLVDVIGANPLFASA
;
A
#
# COMPACT_ATOMS: atom_id res chain seq x y z
N MET A 1 -12.41 -8.71 -25.13
CA MET A 1 -11.94 -8.77 -26.53
C MET A 1 -11.20 -7.47 -26.81
N ALA A 2 -10.12 -7.48 -27.60
CA ALA A 2 -9.43 -6.26 -27.98
C ALA A 2 -10.37 -5.41 -28.83
N ASP A 3 -10.66 -4.19 -28.38
CA ASP A 3 -11.54 -3.21 -29.02
C ASP A 3 -10.79 -2.30 -30.00
N GLY A 4 -9.48 -2.51 -30.17
CA GLY A 4 -8.63 -1.72 -31.05
C GLY A 4 -8.21 -0.38 -30.46
N ALA A 5 -8.45 -0.14 -29.17
CA ALA A 5 -7.94 1.06 -28.50
C ALA A 5 -6.43 0.96 -28.29
N ASP A 6 -5.73 2.06 -28.57
CA ASP A 6 -4.34 2.22 -28.16
C ASP A 6 -4.28 2.40 -26.64
N VAL A 7 -3.41 1.63 -25.98
CA VAL A 7 -3.22 1.66 -24.53
C VAL A 7 -1.74 1.80 -24.23
N ASP A 8 -1.39 2.80 -23.43
CA ASP A 8 -0.04 2.92 -22.90
C ASP A 8 0.20 1.84 -21.84
N VAL A 9 1.25 1.04 -22.04
CA VAL A 9 1.60 -0.08 -21.17
C VAL A 9 3.01 0.11 -20.64
N ASN A 10 3.14 0.04 -19.31
CA ASN A 10 4.44 -0.11 -18.68
C ASN A 10 4.85 -1.57 -18.69
N LEU A 11 6.11 -1.83 -19.06
CA LEU A 11 6.67 -3.17 -19.14
C LEU A 11 7.80 -3.32 -18.13
N ARG A 12 7.70 -4.33 -17.26
CA ARG A 12 8.87 -4.83 -16.51
C ARG A 12 9.41 -6.06 -17.22
N VAL A 13 10.67 -5.98 -17.63
CA VAL A 13 11.39 -7.06 -18.31
C VAL A 13 12.47 -7.57 -17.37
N GLU A 14 12.44 -8.87 -17.08
CA GLU A 14 13.48 -9.56 -16.34
C GLU A 14 14.09 -10.64 -17.24
N THR A 15 15.42 -10.73 -17.27
CA THR A 15 16.14 -11.69 -18.11
C THR A 15 17.09 -12.52 -17.27
N VAL A 16 17.12 -13.84 -17.46
CA VAL A 16 18.01 -14.75 -16.74
C VAL A 16 18.75 -15.64 -17.74
N PRO A 17 20.09 -15.68 -17.72
CA PRO A 17 20.85 -16.67 -18.48
C PRO A 17 20.55 -18.09 -17.96
N THR A 18 20.26 -19.01 -18.87
CA THR A 18 20.01 -20.43 -18.58
C THR A 18 20.95 -21.31 -19.42
N ILE A 19 21.00 -22.61 -19.12
CA ILE A 19 21.83 -23.58 -19.86
C ILE A 19 21.48 -23.62 -21.37
N HIS A 20 20.23 -23.28 -21.73
CA HIS A 20 19.73 -23.35 -23.11
C HIS A 20 19.54 -21.98 -23.78
N GLY A 21 20.04 -20.89 -23.18
CA GLY A 21 19.92 -19.54 -23.74
C GLY A 21 19.50 -18.51 -22.69
N MET A 22 18.59 -17.61 -23.05
CA MET A 22 18.08 -16.58 -22.14
C MET A 22 16.59 -16.81 -21.88
N ASP A 23 16.20 -16.91 -20.62
CA ASP A 23 14.80 -16.84 -20.21
C ASP A 23 14.41 -15.37 -20.02
N ILE A 24 13.24 -14.98 -20.52
CA ILE A 24 12.75 -13.61 -20.48
C ILE A 24 11.32 -13.61 -19.95
N VAL A 25 11.11 -12.91 -18.84
CA VAL A 25 9.78 -12.69 -18.26
C VAL A 25 9.39 -11.24 -18.47
N MET A 26 8.24 -11.04 -19.10
CA MET A 26 7.64 -9.73 -19.33
C MET A 26 6.35 -9.60 -18.53
N ARG A 27 6.29 -8.61 -17.64
CA ARG A 27 5.06 -8.25 -16.92
C ARG A 27 4.55 -6.91 -17.43
N LEU A 28 3.31 -6.92 -17.92
CA LEU A 28 2.63 -5.75 -18.45
C LEU A 28 1.79 -5.10 -17.34
N PHE A 29 1.82 -3.78 -17.28
CA PHE A 29 1.06 -2.96 -16.35
C PHE A 29 0.30 -1.89 -17.12
N ASN A 30 -1.01 -1.79 -16.90
CA ASN A 30 -1.85 -0.73 -17.45
C ASN A 30 -1.89 0.44 -16.45
N LEU A 31 -1.60 1.65 -16.91
CA LEU A 31 -1.51 2.87 -16.09
C LEU A 31 -2.74 3.78 -16.22
N SER A 32 -3.95 3.23 -16.33
CA SER A 32 -5.14 4.08 -16.35
C SER A 32 -5.58 4.46 -14.93
N GLN A 33 -5.60 5.76 -14.61
CA GLN A 33 -6.12 6.27 -13.33
C GLN A 33 -7.55 5.81 -13.06
N ASP A 34 -8.35 5.65 -14.12
CA ASP A 34 -9.73 5.20 -14.06
C ASP A 34 -9.87 3.82 -13.43
N MET A 35 -8.79 3.03 -13.35
CA MET A 35 -8.75 1.75 -12.65
C MET A 35 -8.71 1.89 -11.14
N TYR A 36 -8.21 3.00 -10.60
CA TYR A 36 -8.07 3.26 -9.17
C TYR A 36 -9.30 3.98 -8.61
N ASN A 37 -10.45 3.34 -8.73
CA ASN A 37 -11.73 3.86 -8.26
C ASN A 37 -12.42 2.82 -7.38
N LEU A 38 -12.78 3.20 -6.15
CA LEU A 38 -13.47 2.31 -5.20
C LEU A 38 -14.78 1.73 -5.77
N ASN A 39 -15.47 2.46 -6.67
CA ASN A 39 -16.70 1.98 -7.32
C ASN A 39 -16.45 0.80 -8.27
N LYS A 40 -15.21 0.63 -8.75
CA LYS A 40 -14.84 -0.44 -9.71
C LYS A 40 -14.24 -1.67 -9.03
N LEU A 41 -14.14 -1.68 -7.70
CA LEU A 41 -13.58 -2.81 -6.94
C LEU A 41 -14.57 -3.99 -6.76
N GLY A 42 -15.82 -3.83 -7.20
CA GLY A 42 -16.85 -4.87 -7.07
C GLY A 42 -17.47 -4.98 -5.67
N LEU A 43 -17.25 -3.97 -4.81
CA LEU A 43 -17.90 -3.87 -3.50
C LEU A 43 -19.39 -3.63 -3.68
N ASN A 44 -20.22 -4.35 -2.92
CA ASN A 44 -21.63 -4.02 -2.83
C ASN A 44 -21.84 -2.71 -2.03
N PRO A 45 -23.04 -2.09 -2.07
CA PRO A 45 -23.27 -0.81 -1.40
C PRO A 45 -23.03 -0.81 0.12
N GLU A 46 -23.28 -1.94 0.79
CA GLU A 46 -23.06 -2.07 2.24
C GLU A 46 -21.56 -2.15 2.57
N GLU A 47 -20.82 -2.99 1.84
CA GLU A 47 -19.36 -3.10 1.94
C GLU A 47 -18.68 -1.77 1.63
N ARG A 48 -19.15 -1.08 0.59
CA ARG A 48 -18.63 0.22 0.21
C ARG A 48 -18.80 1.24 1.32
N LYS A 49 -19.98 1.30 1.93
CA LYS A 49 -20.25 2.19 3.06
C LYS A 49 -19.30 1.93 4.23
N ILE A 50 -19.03 0.66 4.55
CA ILE A 50 -18.07 0.29 5.60
C ILE A 50 -16.67 0.82 5.26
N VAL A 51 -16.22 0.65 4.02
CA VAL A 51 -14.91 1.16 3.58
C VAL A 51 -14.85 2.69 3.69
N ASP A 52 -15.88 3.39 3.21
CA ASP A 52 -15.96 4.85 3.27
C ASP A 52 -15.93 5.35 4.73
N ASP A 53 -16.67 4.70 5.63
CA ASP A 53 -16.70 5.02 7.06
C ASP A 53 -15.33 4.81 7.74
N ILE A 54 -14.57 3.80 7.31
CA ILE A 54 -13.22 3.49 7.82
C ILE A 54 -12.22 4.56 7.35
N ILE A 55 -12.17 4.86 6.05
CA ILE A 55 -11.16 5.80 5.50
C ILE A 55 -11.49 7.26 5.80
N ALA A 56 -12.73 7.59 6.18
CA ALA A 56 -13.11 8.93 6.61
C ALA A 56 -12.57 9.29 8.00
N LYS A 57 -12.11 8.31 8.80
CA LYS A 57 -11.54 8.55 10.13
C LYS A 57 -10.29 9.43 10.04
N PRO A 58 -10.08 10.36 10.99
CA PRO A 58 -8.92 11.23 10.99
C PRO A 58 -7.61 10.48 11.29
N THR A 59 -7.70 9.40 12.06
CA THR A 59 -6.56 8.61 12.50
C THR A 59 -6.90 7.12 12.52
N GLY A 60 -5.90 6.27 12.43
CA GLY A 60 -6.07 4.82 12.52
C GLY A 60 -5.17 4.07 11.55
N LEU A 61 -5.04 2.75 11.76
CA LEU A 61 -4.27 1.87 10.89
C LEU A 61 -5.23 1.01 10.06
N VAL A 62 -5.19 1.19 8.74
CA VAL A 62 -5.96 0.41 7.78
C VAL A 62 -5.02 -0.52 7.03
N LEU A 63 -5.30 -1.82 7.11
CA LEU A 63 -4.49 -2.85 6.45
C LEU A 63 -5.31 -3.55 5.36
N VAL A 64 -4.81 -3.49 4.12
CA VAL A 64 -5.32 -4.31 3.03
C VAL A 64 -4.56 -5.63 3.03
N VAL A 65 -5.28 -6.72 3.27
CA VAL A 65 -4.70 -8.04 3.51
C VAL A 65 -4.99 -8.99 2.37
N GLY A 66 -3.99 -9.78 1.97
CA GLY A 66 -4.17 -10.85 0.98
C GLY A 66 -2.85 -11.35 0.39
N PRO A 67 -2.88 -12.45 -0.38
CA PRO A 67 -1.71 -12.98 -1.06
C PRO A 67 -1.22 -12.06 -2.19
N THR A 68 -0.11 -12.43 -2.82
CA THR A 68 0.38 -11.74 -4.02
C THR A 68 -0.67 -11.82 -5.14
N GLY A 69 -0.89 -10.71 -5.85
CA GLY A 69 -1.85 -10.67 -6.95
C GLY A 69 -3.33 -10.54 -6.56
N SER A 70 -3.67 -10.40 -5.27
CA SER A 70 -5.07 -10.27 -4.82
C SER A 70 -5.66 -8.85 -4.95
N GLY A 71 -4.98 -7.94 -5.66
CA GLY A 71 -5.47 -6.56 -5.85
C GLY A 71 -5.19 -5.58 -4.70
N LYS A 72 -4.31 -5.90 -3.73
CA LYS A 72 -4.03 -5.04 -2.57
C LYS A 72 -3.64 -3.60 -2.96
N THR A 73 -2.67 -3.47 -3.87
CA THR A 73 -2.20 -2.17 -4.35
C THR A 73 -3.31 -1.41 -5.05
N THR A 74 -4.11 -2.08 -5.89
CA THR A 74 -5.27 -1.46 -6.57
C THR A 74 -6.30 -0.93 -5.57
N THR A 75 -6.61 -1.69 -4.53
CA THR A 75 -7.52 -1.26 -3.46
C THR A 75 -6.94 -0.07 -2.69
N LEU A 76 -5.65 -0.13 -2.32
CA LEU A 76 -4.97 0.93 -1.59
C LEU A 76 -4.92 2.24 -2.40
N TYR A 77 -4.56 2.15 -3.68
CA TYR A 77 -4.56 3.27 -4.62
C TYR A 77 -5.97 3.84 -4.84
N SER A 78 -6.99 2.99 -4.86
CA SER A 78 -8.38 3.45 -4.96
C SER A 78 -8.81 4.22 -3.71
N MET A 79 -8.39 3.79 -2.52
CA MET A 79 -8.60 4.53 -1.27
C MET A 79 -7.87 5.87 -1.31
N LEU A 80 -6.60 5.89 -1.71
CA LEU A 80 -5.81 7.12 -1.85
C LEU A 80 -6.47 8.11 -2.82
N ASN A 81 -6.91 7.64 -3.99
CA ASN A 81 -7.59 8.48 -4.98
C ASN A 81 -8.89 9.06 -4.42
N SER A 82 -9.65 8.29 -3.63
CA SER A 82 -10.87 8.78 -2.97
C SER A 82 -10.61 9.81 -1.87
N LEU A 83 -9.42 9.77 -1.26
CA LEU A 83 -8.99 10.68 -0.20
C LEU A 83 -8.22 11.90 -0.74
N ASN A 84 -7.76 11.84 -1.99
CA ASN A 84 -6.96 12.87 -2.64
C ASN A 84 -7.76 14.16 -2.86
N ASN A 85 -7.54 15.14 -1.99
CA ASN A 85 -8.08 16.49 -2.13
C ASN A 85 -7.14 17.49 -1.44
N ASP A 86 -7.28 18.76 -1.78
CA ASP A 86 -6.37 19.83 -1.34
C ASP A 86 -6.39 20.09 0.19
N SER A 87 -7.32 19.50 0.94
CA SER A 87 -7.43 19.70 2.39
C SER A 87 -6.57 18.73 3.21
N ARG A 88 -5.99 17.69 2.59
CA ARG A 88 -5.21 16.68 3.30
C ARG A 88 -3.87 16.44 2.60
N LYS A 89 -2.78 16.52 3.36
CA LYS A 89 -1.45 16.16 2.89
C LYS A 89 -1.27 14.64 2.93
N ILE A 90 -1.12 14.04 1.76
CA ILE A 90 -0.92 12.61 1.60
C ILE A 90 0.52 12.32 1.17
N ILE A 91 1.23 11.47 1.93
CA ILE A 91 2.59 11.04 1.63
C ILE A 91 2.65 9.51 1.57
N THR A 92 3.25 8.95 0.52
CA THR A 92 3.40 7.49 0.35
C THR A 92 4.87 7.07 0.35
N ILE A 93 5.14 5.84 0.78
CA ILE A 93 6.46 5.18 0.75
C ILE A 93 6.30 3.84 0.04
N GLU A 94 6.93 3.66 -1.12
CA GLU A 94 6.58 2.58 -2.05
C GLU A 94 7.81 1.91 -2.69
N ASP A 95 7.72 0.61 -2.98
CA ASP A 95 8.80 -0.18 -3.60
C ASP A 95 8.29 -1.08 -4.75
N PRO A 96 8.31 -0.60 -6.01
CA PRO A 96 8.43 0.80 -6.42
C PRO A 96 7.06 1.51 -6.42
N VAL A 97 7.05 2.77 -6.85
CA VAL A 97 5.80 3.47 -7.21
C VAL A 97 5.26 2.87 -8.52
N GLU A 98 4.06 2.30 -8.49
CA GLU A 98 3.44 1.62 -9.64
C GLU A 98 2.64 2.59 -10.52
N TYR A 99 2.05 3.65 -9.93
CA TYR A 99 1.33 4.71 -10.63
C TYR A 99 1.58 6.07 -9.97
N GLN A 100 1.67 7.13 -10.78
CA GLN A 100 1.91 8.49 -10.31
C GLN A 100 0.59 9.25 -10.12
N PHE A 101 0.27 9.58 -8.88
CA PHE A 101 -0.88 10.40 -8.52
C PHE A 101 -0.49 11.87 -8.47
N GLU A 102 -1.23 12.69 -9.22
CA GLU A 102 -1.20 14.14 -9.04
C GLU A 102 -1.73 14.51 -7.63
N GLY A 103 -1.08 15.48 -6.97
CA GLY A 103 -1.46 15.94 -5.62
C GLY A 103 -0.86 15.14 -4.45
N LEU A 104 -0.29 13.95 -4.70
CA LEU A 104 0.36 13.13 -3.67
C LEU A 104 1.88 13.31 -3.68
N THR A 105 2.51 13.25 -2.51
CA THR A 105 3.97 13.07 -2.42
C THR A 105 4.29 11.59 -2.36
N GLN A 106 4.81 11.02 -3.47
CA GLN A 106 5.16 9.60 -3.51
C GLN A 106 6.68 9.39 -3.42
N ILE A 107 7.12 8.73 -2.35
CA ILE A 107 8.54 8.50 -2.07
C ILE A 107 8.90 7.07 -2.44
N PRO A 108 9.66 6.83 -3.54
CA PRO A 108 10.13 5.50 -3.86
C PRO A 108 11.21 5.05 -2.86
N VAL A 109 11.30 3.74 -2.71
CA VAL A 109 12.33 3.08 -1.95
C VAL A 109 13.29 2.38 -2.91
N ASN A 110 14.59 2.67 -2.80
CA ASN A 110 15.60 2.15 -3.73
C ASN A 110 16.07 0.76 -3.29
N SER A 111 15.29 -0.27 -3.62
CA SER A 111 15.60 -1.67 -3.28
C SER A 111 16.58 -2.37 -4.21
N LYS A 112 17.16 -1.64 -5.17
CA LYS A 112 18.07 -2.18 -6.19
C LYS A 112 19.54 -2.28 -5.73
N GLY A 113 19.86 -1.98 -4.46
CA GLY A 113 21.21 -2.05 -3.89
C GLY A 113 21.38 -3.14 -2.83
N THR A 114 22.62 -3.45 -2.44
CA THR A 114 22.96 -4.38 -1.34
C THR A 114 22.64 -3.84 0.06
N GLN A 115 22.01 -2.67 0.16
CA GLN A 115 21.59 -2.07 1.42
C GLN A 115 20.13 -2.44 1.68
N GLU A 116 19.87 -3.01 2.86
CA GLU A 116 18.51 -3.27 3.31
C GLU A 116 17.70 -1.98 3.29
N VAL A 117 16.60 -2.08 2.58
CA VAL A 117 15.61 -1.04 2.40
C VAL A 117 14.87 -0.82 3.71
N ASN A 118 15.08 0.34 4.34
CA ASN A 118 14.48 0.65 5.63
C ASN A 118 13.19 1.46 5.48
N PHE A 119 12.06 0.79 5.26
CA PHE A 119 10.72 1.40 5.29
C PHE A 119 10.49 2.16 6.59
N ALA A 120 10.93 1.61 7.73
CA ALA A 120 10.76 2.25 9.04
C ALA A 120 11.50 3.59 9.16
N GLU A 121 12.71 3.70 8.61
CA GLU A 121 13.47 4.97 8.61
C GLU A 121 12.77 6.04 7.79
N LYS A 122 12.36 5.71 6.55
CA LYS A 122 11.59 6.64 5.70
C LYS A 122 10.28 7.04 6.35
N LEU A 123 9.60 6.10 6.99
CA LEU A 123 8.35 6.38 7.71
C LEU A 123 8.58 7.37 8.85
N ARG A 124 9.60 7.19 9.67
CA ARG A 124 9.95 8.16 10.74
C ARG A 124 10.27 9.55 10.19
N ALA A 125 10.94 9.63 9.04
CA ALA A 125 11.21 10.91 8.38
C ALA A 125 9.92 11.58 7.87
N VAL A 126 9.03 10.80 7.24
CA VAL A 126 7.74 11.28 6.71
C VAL A 126 6.85 11.86 7.80
N LEU A 127 6.84 11.28 8.99
CA LEU A 127 6.05 11.79 10.12
C LEU A 127 6.45 13.19 10.59
N ARG A 128 7.63 13.69 10.19
CA ARG A 128 8.07 15.06 10.47
C ARG A 128 7.70 16.05 9.38
N LEU A 129 7.06 15.59 8.31
CA LEU A 129 6.63 16.41 7.19
C LEU A 129 5.18 16.87 7.36
N ASP A 130 4.59 16.77 8.54
CA ASP A 130 3.20 17.16 8.82
C ASP A 130 2.16 16.50 7.88
N PRO A 131 2.20 15.16 7.66
CA PRO A 131 1.20 14.48 6.84
C PRO A 131 -0.12 14.27 7.61
N ASP A 132 -1.25 14.33 6.91
CA ASP A 132 -2.54 13.86 7.44
C ASP A 132 -2.70 12.35 7.22
N ILE A 133 -2.28 11.89 6.04
CA ILE A 133 -2.40 10.50 5.60
C ILE A 133 -1.03 10.00 5.16
N VAL A 134 -0.65 8.84 5.69
CA VAL A 134 0.59 8.16 5.32
C VAL A 134 0.27 6.80 4.73
N MET A 135 0.81 6.51 3.55
CA MET A 135 0.73 5.16 2.97
C MET A 135 2.10 4.49 2.98
N VAL A 136 2.13 3.25 3.47
CA VAL A 136 3.32 2.38 3.43
C VAL A 136 2.99 1.20 2.51
N GLY A 137 3.78 1.01 1.44
CA GLY A 137 3.49 0.02 0.41
C GLY A 137 3.26 -1.38 0.99
N GLU A 138 4.07 -1.79 1.95
CA GLU A 138 3.85 -2.99 2.75
C GLU A 138 4.63 -2.96 4.07
N VAL A 139 4.11 -3.68 5.05
CA VAL A 139 4.78 -3.92 6.34
C VAL A 139 5.42 -5.30 6.29
N ARG A 140 6.75 -5.34 6.08
CA ARG A 140 7.54 -6.58 6.02
C ARG A 140 8.22 -6.95 7.35
N ASP A 141 8.55 -5.94 8.14
CA ASP A 141 9.36 -6.07 9.35
C ASP A 141 8.71 -5.44 10.58
N MET A 142 9.27 -5.77 11.75
CA MET A 142 8.77 -5.32 13.05
C MET A 142 8.90 -3.81 13.27
N ASP A 143 9.96 -3.19 12.78
CA ASP A 143 10.21 -1.77 13.01
C ASP A 143 9.24 -0.91 12.20
N THR A 144 8.96 -1.32 10.96
CA THR A 144 7.93 -0.72 10.10
C THR A 144 6.56 -0.89 10.73
N ALA A 145 6.22 -2.09 11.23
CA ALA A 145 4.95 -2.35 11.90
C ALA A 145 4.75 -1.47 13.16
N LYS A 146 5.77 -1.39 14.02
CA LYS A 146 5.74 -0.57 15.24
C LYS A 146 5.59 0.92 14.91
N THR A 147 6.35 1.40 13.93
CA THR A 147 6.31 2.81 13.53
C THR A 147 4.95 3.16 12.91
N ALA A 148 4.39 2.30 12.07
CA ALA A 148 3.06 2.48 11.48
C ALA A 148 1.95 2.51 12.54
N LEU A 149 2.00 1.58 13.51
CA LEU A 149 1.06 1.57 14.63
C LEU A 149 1.20 2.85 15.47
N GLN A 150 2.41 3.26 15.82
CA GLN A 150 2.63 4.50 16.58
C GLN A 150 2.07 5.71 15.84
N ALA A 151 2.38 5.87 14.56
CA ALA A 151 1.85 6.95 13.73
C ALA A 151 0.31 7.00 13.75
N SER A 152 -0.33 5.82 13.65
CA SER A 152 -1.79 5.70 13.68
C SER A 152 -2.44 6.15 15.00
N LEU A 153 -1.70 6.02 16.10
CA LEU A 153 -2.13 6.42 17.44
C LEU A 153 -1.83 7.90 17.72
N THR A 154 -0.85 8.48 17.03
CA THR A 154 -0.39 9.85 17.23
C THR A 154 -0.91 10.82 16.17
N GLY A 155 -2.14 10.63 15.67
CA GLY A 155 -2.80 11.64 14.85
C GLY A 155 -2.83 11.41 13.34
N HIS A 156 -2.38 10.25 12.83
CA HIS A 156 -2.30 10.01 11.39
C HIS A 156 -3.25 8.89 10.94
N LEU A 157 -3.83 9.03 9.75
CA LEU A 157 -4.42 7.89 9.05
C LEU A 157 -3.32 7.15 8.29
N VAL A 158 -3.03 5.92 8.70
CA VAL A 158 -1.99 5.08 8.10
C VAL A 158 -2.63 3.99 7.27
N LEU A 159 -2.31 3.95 5.97
CA LEU A 159 -2.76 2.92 5.05
C LEU A 159 -1.58 2.01 4.70
N SER A 160 -1.75 0.70 4.73
CA SER A 160 -0.70 -0.23 4.33
C SER A 160 -1.26 -1.54 3.79
N THR A 161 -0.39 -2.33 3.15
CA THR A 161 -0.69 -3.72 2.85
C THR A 161 -0.03 -4.68 3.86
N PHE A 162 -0.61 -5.86 4.01
CA PHE A 162 -0.06 -6.94 4.83
C PHE A 162 -0.28 -8.30 4.17
N HIS A 163 0.73 -9.16 4.21
CA HIS A 163 0.67 -10.51 3.64
C HIS A 163 0.19 -11.52 4.70
N ALA A 164 -1.09 -11.89 4.64
CA ALA A 164 -1.67 -12.97 5.43
C ALA A 164 -2.79 -13.69 4.68
N GLY A 165 -3.15 -14.90 5.13
CA GLY A 165 -4.21 -15.71 4.53
C GLY A 165 -5.63 -15.24 4.84
N SER A 166 -5.81 -14.39 5.85
CA SER A 166 -7.09 -13.79 6.22
C SER A 166 -6.88 -12.51 7.03
N ALA A 167 -7.93 -11.69 7.17
CA ALA A 167 -7.91 -10.51 8.03
C ALA A 167 -7.63 -10.88 9.50
N SER A 168 -8.23 -11.97 10.01
CA SER A 168 -7.97 -12.46 11.37
C SER A 168 -6.52 -12.91 11.56
N ALA A 169 -5.95 -13.61 10.59
CA ALA A 169 -4.55 -14.03 10.63
C ALA A 169 -3.59 -12.83 10.58
N ALA A 170 -3.92 -11.77 9.82
CA ALA A 170 -3.14 -10.54 9.82
C ALA A 170 -3.10 -9.92 11.22
N LEU A 171 -4.24 -9.85 11.90
CA LEU A 171 -4.31 -9.32 13.27
C LEU A 171 -3.45 -10.14 14.23
N THR A 172 -3.58 -11.47 14.23
CA THR A 172 -2.76 -12.35 15.08
C THR A 172 -1.26 -12.14 14.82
N ARG A 173 -0.85 -12.13 13.54
CA ARG A 173 0.57 -11.92 13.18
C ARG A 173 1.07 -10.54 13.58
N LEU A 174 0.23 -9.51 13.49
CA LEU A 174 0.60 -8.16 13.90
C LEU A 174 0.83 -8.08 15.42
N VAL A 175 -0.01 -8.76 16.21
CA VAL A 175 0.19 -8.90 17.67
C VAL A 175 1.49 -9.64 17.96
N ASP A 176 1.77 -10.73 17.25
CA ASP A 176 3.01 -11.50 17.43
C ASP A 176 4.27 -10.68 17.09
N VAL A 177 4.21 -9.89 16.00
CA VAL A 177 5.33 -9.07 15.50
C VAL A 177 5.58 -7.86 16.41
N ILE A 178 4.53 -7.19 16.87
CA ILE A 178 4.67 -6.00 17.73
C ILE A 178 4.96 -6.40 19.18
N GLY A 179 4.69 -7.66 19.53
CA GLY A 179 4.75 -8.19 20.89
C GLY A 179 3.48 -7.86 21.67
N ALA A 180 3.38 -8.34 22.91
CA ALA A 180 2.32 -7.98 23.85
C ALA A 180 2.42 -6.48 24.22
N ASN A 181 1.97 -5.64 23.30
CA ASN A 181 1.71 -4.24 23.57
C ASN A 181 0.44 -4.21 24.45
N PRO A 182 0.45 -3.55 25.62
CA PRO A 182 -0.72 -3.46 26.51
C PRO A 182 -2.02 -3.00 25.82
N LEU A 183 -1.89 -2.36 24.66
CA LEU A 183 -2.98 -1.85 23.83
C LEU A 183 -3.83 -2.94 23.14
N PHE A 184 -3.31 -4.15 22.91
CA PHE A 184 -4.10 -5.28 22.37
C PHE A 184 -4.78 -6.11 23.47
N ALA A 185 -4.44 -5.88 24.74
CA ALA A 185 -5.01 -6.60 25.88
C ALA A 185 -6.37 -6.04 26.33
N SER A 186 -6.82 -4.92 25.75
CA SER A 186 -8.06 -4.23 26.13
C SER A 186 -9.11 -4.16 25.02
N ALA A 187 -8.98 -4.97 23.97
CA ALA A 187 -9.99 -5.10 22.90
C ALA A 187 -10.96 -6.26 23.19
#